data_AF-A0A396N4R0-F1
#
_entry.id   AF-A0A396N4R0-F1
#
_cell.length_a   1.000
_cell.length_b   1.000
_cell.length_c   1.000
_cell.angle_alpha   90.00
_cell.angle_beta   90.00
_cell.angle_gamma   90.00
#
_symmetry.space_group_name_H-M   'P 1'
#
loop_
_entity.id
_entity.type
_entity.pdbx_description
1 polymer ?
#
loop_
_entity_poly.entity_id
_entity_poly.type
_entity_poly.pdbx_seq_one_letter_code
_entity_poly.pdbx_strand_id
1 'polypeptide(L)' 'MKKSFVPISKQSKKAQKAYHSLQRSTWGILNPATRTMPNGRAYNRKKQKANDRSGREESMKKSL' A
#
# COMPACT_ATOMS: atom_id res chain seq x y z
N MET A 1 -16.73 3.21 39.24
CA MET A 1 -15.40 3.85 39.45
C MET A 1 -14.95 4.47 38.14
N LYS A 2 -14.67 5.79 38.12
CA LYS A 2 -14.16 6.46 36.93
C LYS A 2 -12.72 6.01 36.67
N LYS A 3 -12.43 5.61 35.44
CA LYS A 3 -11.06 5.26 35.02
C LYS A 3 -10.31 6.58 34.83
N SER A 4 -9.23 6.77 35.57
CA SER A 4 -8.37 7.95 35.40
C SER A 4 -7.83 8.00 33.98
N PHE A 5 -7.68 9.21 33.44
CA PHE A 5 -7.09 9.38 32.12
C PHE A 5 -5.61 8.98 32.16
N VAL A 6 -5.25 7.97 31.36
CA VAL A 6 -3.87 7.51 31.20
C VAL A 6 -3.47 7.74 29.74
N PRO A 7 -2.47 8.59 29.46
CA PRO A 7 -1.93 8.75 28.12
C PRO A 7 -1.47 7.41 27.51
N ILE A 8 -1.68 7.21 26.21
CA ILE A 8 -1.43 5.93 25.52
C ILE A 8 -0.01 5.39 25.72
N SER A 9 0.99 6.26 25.77
CA SER A 9 2.40 5.90 25.98
C SER A 9 2.67 5.30 27.36
N LYS A 10 1.82 5.61 28.36
CA LYS A 10 1.94 5.13 29.74
C LYS A 10 1.05 3.91 30.02
N GLN A 11 0.28 3.45 29.04
CA GLN A 11 -0.56 2.26 29.18
C GLN A 11 0.26 0.99 29.00
N SER A 12 -0.21 -0.13 29.57
CA SER A 12 0.41 -1.44 29.32
C SER A 12 0.32 -1.82 27.84
N LYS A 13 1.24 -2.67 27.37
CA LYS A 13 1.22 -3.18 25.97
C LYS A 13 -0.14 -3.77 25.55
N LYS A 14 -0.83 -4.43 26.49
CA LYS A 14 -2.18 -5.00 26.26
C LYS A 14 -3.22 -3.92 26.00
N ALA A 15 -3.22 -2.87 26.81
CA ALA A 15 -4.16 -1.75 26.67
C ALA A 15 -3.89 -0.94 25.38
N GLN A 16 -2.61 -0.69 25.05
CA GLN A 16 -2.22 -0.06 23.79
C GLN A 16 -2.72 -0.86 22.57
N LYS A 17 -2.55 -2.18 22.57
CA LYS A 17 -3.03 -3.05 21.48
C LYS A 17 -4.54 -2.95 21.31
N ALA A 18 -5.31 -2.96 22.40
CA ALA A 18 -6.76 -2.82 22.36
C ALA A 18 -7.19 -1.45 21.81
N TYR A 19 -6.56 -0.36 22.28
CA TYR A 19 -6.81 1.00 21.77
C TYR A 19 -6.60 1.07 20.25
N HIS A 20 -5.44 0.65 19.76
CA HIS A 20 -5.15 0.71 18.32
C HIS A 20 -6.01 -0.27 17.50
N SER A 21 -6.47 -1.38 18.09
CA SER A 21 -7.41 -2.29 17.42
C SER A 21 -8.75 -1.61 17.17
N LEU A 22 -9.27 -0.88 18.16
CA LEU A 22 -10.50 -0.11 18.03
C LEU A 22 -10.36 1.03 17.00
N GLN A 23 -9.19 1.69 16.97
CA GLN A 23 -8.90 2.71 15.96
C GLN A 23 -8.72 2.13 14.54
N ARG A 24 -8.39 0.83 14.43
CA ARG A 24 -8.24 0.14 13.14
C ARG A 24 -9.57 -0.37 12.57
N SER A 25 -10.60 -0.57 13.39
CA SER A 25 -11.93 -0.93 12.88
C SER A 25 -12.64 0.20 12.14
N THR A 26 -12.22 1.46 12.30
CA THR A 26 -12.80 2.63 11.63
C THR A 26 -12.38 2.80 10.18
N TRP A 27 -11.50 1.93 9.64
CA TRP A 27 -11.04 2.02 8.25
C TRP A 27 -12.10 1.53 7.23
N GLY A 28 -13.27 1.08 7.70
CA GLY A 28 -14.37 0.64 6.86
C GLY A 28 -14.02 -0.62 6.08
N ILE A 29 -14.43 -0.69 4.81
CA ILE A 29 -14.19 -1.84 3.92
C ILE A 29 -12.73 -1.86 3.41
N LEU A 30 -12.03 -0.71 3.42
CA LEU A 30 -10.74 -0.55 2.77
C LEU A 30 -9.59 -0.51 3.80
N ASN A 31 -8.84 -1.59 3.90
CA ASN A 31 -7.60 -1.64 4.68
C ASN A 31 -6.56 -0.67 4.07
N PRO A 32 -5.94 0.25 4.82
CA PRO A 32 -4.90 1.15 4.29
C PRO A 32 -3.76 0.45 3.56
N ALA A 33 -3.45 -0.79 3.95
CA ALA A 33 -2.44 -1.60 3.27
C ALA A 33 -2.74 -1.80 1.77
N THR A 34 -4.02 -1.75 1.36
CA THR A 34 -4.43 -1.87 -0.04
C THR A 34 -4.29 -0.57 -0.83
N ARG A 35 -3.99 0.56 -0.18
CA ARG A 35 -3.62 1.83 -0.84
C ARG A 35 -2.11 1.91 -1.10
N THR A 36 -1.48 0.79 -1.48
CA THR A 36 -0.07 0.81 -1.89
C THR A 36 0.03 1.24 -3.35
N MET A 37 0.64 2.41 -3.58
CA MET A 37 0.95 2.85 -4.94
C MET A 37 1.97 1.87 -5.57
N PRO A 38 1.80 1.48 -6.85
CA PRO A 38 2.80 0.70 -7.53
C PRO A 38 4.11 1.50 -7.57
N ASN A 39 5.19 0.90 -7.07
CA ASN A 39 6.51 1.53 -7.09
C ASN A 39 6.94 1.77 -8.55
N GLY A 40 7.00 3.04 -8.98
CA GLY A 40 7.34 3.41 -10.35
C GLY A 40 8.76 3.02 -10.78
N ARG A 41 9.65 2.75 -9.82
CA ARG A 41 11.02 2.26 -10.05
C ARG A 41 11.15 0.75 -9.94
N ALA A 42 10.12 0.05 -9.48
CA ALA A 42 10.15 -1.40 -9.41
C ALA A 42 10.13 -2.01 -10.81
N TYR A 43 10.90 -3.07 -10.98
CA TYR A 43 10.94 -3.81 -12.23
C TYR A 43 9.57 -4.43 -12.54
N ASN A 44 8.98 -4.06 -13.68
CA ASN A 44 7.72 -4.61 -14.17
C ASN A 44 7.91 -5.32 -15.51
N ARG A 45 8.07 -6.65 -15.45
CA ARG A 45 8.30 -7.51 -16.63
C ARG A 45 7.19 -7.40 -17.69
N LYS A 46 5.93 -7.16 -17.29
CA LYS A 46 4.82 -7.00 -18.26
C LYS A 46 5.01 -5.72 -19.08
N LYS A 47 5.40 -4.62 -18.43
CA LYS A 47 5.69 -3.34 -19.10
C LYS A 47 6.88 -3.45 -20.05
N GLN A 48 7.95 -4.12 -19.63
CA GLN A 48 9.10 -4.36 -20.50
C GLN A 48 8.71 -5.14 -21.76
N LYS A 49 8.00 -6.28 -21.61
CA LYS A 49 7.54 -7.07 -22.76
C LYS A 49 6.65 -6.29 -23.72
N ALA A 50 5.85 -5.34 -23.23
CA ALA A 50 5.03 -4.48 -24.08
C ALA A 50 5.89 -3.51 -24.89
N ASN A 51 6.85 -2.84 -24.25
CA ASN A 51 7.79 -1.94 -24.91
C ASN A 51 8.66 -2.65 -25.96
N ASP A 52 9.14 -3.86 -25.66
CA ASP A 52 9.95 -4.66 -26.59
C ASP A 52 9.17 -5.03 -27.86
N ARG A 53 7.86 -5.27 -27.73
CA ARG A 53 6.97 -5.53 -28.89
C ARG A 53 6.70 -4.27 -29.69
N SER A 54 6.37 -3.16 -29.03
CA SER A 54 6.09 -1.90 -29.72
C SER A 54 7.30 -1.38 -30.47
N GLY A 55 8.50 -1.50 -29.90
CA GLY A 55 9.74 -1.09 -30.59
C GLY A 55 10.03 -1.92 -31.84
N ARG A 56 9.65 -3.21 -31.86
CA ARG A 56 9.76 -4.06 -33.05
C ARG A 56 8.78 -3.67 -34.14
N GLU A 57 7.54 -3.35 -33.76
CA GLU A 57 6.54 -2.85 -34.70
C GLU A 57 6.93 -1.50 -35.29
N GLU A 58 7.52 -0.61 -34.48
CA GLU A 58 8.02 0.68 -34.91
C GLU A 58 9.21 0.56 -35.88
N SER A 59 10.14 -0.37 -35.61
CA SER A 59 11.26 -0.62 -36.54
C SER A 59 10.78 -1.17 -37.88
N MET A 60 9.79 -2.07 -37.88
CA MET A 60 9.21 -2.66 -39.10
C MET A 60 8.46 -1.61 -39.95
N LYS A 61 7.80 -0.65 -39.30
CA LYS A 61 7.10 0.46 -39.99
C LYS A 61 8.06 1.47 -40.61
N LYS A 62 9.25 1.65 -40.04
CA LYS A 62 10.27 2.60 -40.52
C LYS A 62 11.16 2.03 -41.64
N SER A 63 11.12 0.71 -41.84
CA SER A 63 11.83 0.02 -42.93
C SER A 63 11.01 -0.16 -44.21
N LEU A 64 9.76 0.33 -44.25
CA LEU A 64 8.92 0.44 -45.45
C LEU A 64 8.98 1.88 -45.99
#